data_AF-A0A2P7TZG8-F1
#
_entry.id   AF-A0A2P7TZG8-F1
#
_cell.length_a   1.000
_cell.length_b   1.000
_cell.length_c   1.000
_cell.angle_alpha   90.00
_cell.angle_beta   90.00
_cell.angle_gamma   90.00
#
_symmetry.space_group_name_H-M   'P 1'
#
loop_
_entity.id
_entity.type
_entity.pdbx_description
1 polymer ?
#
loop_
_entity_poly.entity_id
_entity_poly.type
_entity_poly.pdbx_seq_one_letter_code
_entity_poly.pdbx_strand_id
1 'polypeptide(L)'
;MCSSLIYAAPHSTQLDDFHPNCNFRQLNLSQEQQNTLRRIRSDYKAAADKAFKKEQRTDRTRRRNIMKILANPNFDQNSARDYVEARYLSRMDFAVDELTMQHRIYHLLNPNQRQIWLNTCLR
;
A
#
# COMPACT_ATOMS: atom_id res chain seq x y z
N MET A 1 -25.47 -31.27 -12.06
CA MET A 1 -25.29 -30.48 -10.82
C MET A 1 -24.20 -29.46 -11.09
N CYS A 2 -24.52 -28.16 -11.08
CA CYS A 2 -23.57 -27.10 -11.41
C CYS A 2 -22.68 -26.81 -10.20
N SER A 3 -21.39 -27.08 -10.32
CA SER A 3 -20.38 -26.69 -9.32
C SER A 3 -20.04 -25.22 -9.50
N SER A 4 -20.55 -24.38 -8.60
CA SER A 4 -20.18 -22.97 -8.51
C SER A 4 -18.71 -22.87 -8.08
N LEU A 5 -17.82 -22.53 -9.01
CA LEU A 5 -16.46 -22.12 -8.69
C LEU A 5 -16.53 -20.76 -7.99
N ILE A 6 -16.52 -20.76 -6.65
CA ILE A 6 -16.30 -19.55 -5.87
C ILE A 6 -14.83 -19.19 -6.03
N TYR A 7 -14.52 -18.37 -7.03
CA TYR A 7 -13.27 -17.63 -7.03
C TYR A 7 -13.35 -16.61 -5.91
N ALA A 8 -12.52 -16.76 -4.88
CA ALA A 8 -12.13 -15.60 -4.08
C ALA A 8 -11.49 -14.63 -5.07
N ALA A 9 -12.20 -13.55 -5.37
CA ALA A 9 -11.73 -12.52 -6.28
C ALA A 9 -10.30 -12.14 -5.88
N PRO A 10 -9.36 -11.96 -6.82
CA PRO A 10 -8.11 -11.31 -6.54
C PRO A 10 -8.43 -9.83 -6.33
N HIS A 11 -9.09 -9.51 -5.22
CA HIS A 11 -9.06 -8.17 -4.67
C HIS A 11 -7.66 -8.02 -4.04
N SER A 12 -6.65 -7.90 -4.89
CA SER A 12 -5.83 -6.71 -4.73
C SER A 12 -6.72 -5.55 -5.15
N THR A 13 -7.68 -5.18 -4.30
CA THR A 13 -7.96 -3.77 -4.14
C THR A 13 -6.61 -3.21 -3.69
N GLN A 14 -5.77 -2.84 -4.66
CA GLN A 14 -4.90 -1.73 -4.41
C GLN A 14 -5.83 -0.70 -3.80
N LEU A 15 -5.60 -0.36 -2.53
CA LEU A 15 -6.12 0.85 -1.94
C LEU A 15 -5.35 2.01 -2.62
N ASP A 16 -5.38 2.04 -3.96
CA ASP A 16 -4.77 3.06 -4.81
C ASP A 16 -5.72 4.25 -4.82
N ASP A 17 -6.10 4.72 -3.62
CA ASP A 17 -6.79 6.01 -3.46
C ASP A 17 -5.81 7.17 -3.77
N PHE A 18 -4.54 6.84 -4.02
CA PHE A 18 -3.48 7.77 -4.35
C PHE A 18 -2.82 7.42 -5.67
N HIS A 19 -2.84 8.38 -6.59
CA HIS A 19 -1.95 8.36 -7.73
C HIS A 19 -0.65 9.11 -7.39
N PRO A 20 0.48 8.42 -7.13
CA PRO A 20 1.77 9.06 -6.83
C PRO A 20 2.26 9.99 -7.95
N ASN A 21 1.71 9.82 -9.16
CA ASN A 21 1.96 10.66 -10.33
C ASN A 21 0.98 11.86 -10.45
N CYS A 22 0.32 12.28 -9.38
CA CYS A 22 -0.52 13.47 -9.44
C CYS A 22 0.29 14.72 -9.87
N ASN A 23 -0.32 15.56 -10.70
CA ASN A 23 0.31 16.77 -11.19
C ASN A 23 0.17 17.95 -10.21
N PHE A 24 1.09 18.04 -9.26
CA PHE A 24 1.16 19.14 -8.27
C PHE A 24 1.42 20.53 -8.89
N ARG A 25 1.72 20.63 -10.19
CA ARG A 25 1.96 21.94 -10.84
C ARG A 25 0.72 22.84 -10.78
N GLN A 26 -0.48 22.26 -10.82
CA GLN A 26 -1.75 23.01 -10.76
C GLN A 26 -2.00 23.68 -9.40
N LEU A 27 -1.26 23.29 -8.35
CA LEU A 27 -1.44 23.81 -7.00
C LEU A 27 -0.68 25.12 -6.75
N ASN A 28 0.17 25.57 -7.68
CA ASN A 28 0.99 26.78 -7.53
C ASN A 28 1.66 26.86 -6.15
N LEU A 29 2.35 25.78 -5.76
CA LEU A 29 2.97 25.66 -4.44
C LEU A 29 4.04 26.72 -4.23
N SER A 30 4.07 27.33 -3.05
CA SER A 30 5.16 28.23 -2.64
C SER A 30 6.50 27.49 -2.61
N GLN A 31 7.61 28.23 -2.62
CA GLN A 31 8.94 27.60 -2.56
C GLN A 31 9.13 26.73 -1.31
N GLU A 32 8.57 27.17 -0.18
CA GLU A 32 8.56 26.42 1.07
C GLU A 32 7.72 25.14 0.95
N GLN A 33 6.51 25.25 0.39
CA GLN A 33 5.66 24.08 0.14
C GLN A 33 6.33 23.07 -0.78
N GLN A 34 7.01 23.52 -1.83
CA GLN A 34 7.77 22.64 -2.73
C GLN A 34 8.91 21.92 -2.00
N ASN A 35 9.63 22.62 -1.11
CA ASN A 35 10.68 22.01 -0.28
C ASN A 35 10.11 20.90 0.60
N THR A 36 8.99 21.16 1.28
CA THR A 36 8.33 20.18 2.14
C THR A 36 7.78 19.00 1.33
N LEU A 37 7.17 19.25 0.16
CA LEU A 37 6.69 18.19 -0.73
C LEU A 37 7.82 17.27 -1.20
N ARG A 38 9.00 17.83 -1.52
CA ARG A 38 10.18 17.01 -1.87
C ARG A 38 10.58 16.06 -0.74
N ARG A 39 10.54 16.52 0.51
CA ARG A 39 10.81 15.67 1.69
C ARG A 39 9.76 14.56 1.81
N ILE A 40 8.48 14.91 1.70
CA ILE A 40 7.38 13.92 1.73
C ILE A 40 7.57 12.84 0.65
N ARG A 41 7.93 13.24 -0.59
CA ARG A 41 8.20 12.28 -1.68
C ARG A 41 9.42 11.41 -1.45
N SER A 42 10.45 11.94 -0.81
CA SER A 42 11.63 11.16 -0.41
C SER A 42 11.25 10.10 0.63
N ASP A 43 10.45 10.49 1.64
CA ASP A 43 9.94 9.57 2.66
C ASP A 43 9.08 8.47 2.02
N TYR A 44 8.22 8.84 1.05
CA TYR A 44 7.42 7.89 0.25
C TYR A 44 8.28 6.86 -0.43
N LYS A 45 9.30 7.32 -1.18
CA LYS A 45 10.19 6.43 -1.90
C LYS A 45 10.89 5.46 -0.95
N ALA A 46 11.36 5.94 0.20
CA ALA A 46 12.01 5.10 1.19
C ALA A 46 11.05 4.04 1.79
N ALA A 47 9.81 4.41 2.09
CA ALA A 47 8.79 3.49 2.58
C ALA A 47 8.42 2.43 1.51
N ALA A 48 8.22 2.85 0.27
CA ALA A 48 7.92 1.96 -0.86
C ALA A 48 9.06 0.96 -1.09
N ASP A 49 10.31 1.43 -1.11
CA ASP A 49 11.49 0.57 -1.28
C ASP A 49 11.63 -0.43 -0.12
N LYS A 50 11.30 -0.02 1.12
CA LYS A 50 11.30 -0.89 2.30
C LYS A 50 10.21 -1.96 2.22
N ALA A 51 8.99 -1.57 1.86
CA ALA A 51 7.86 -2.49 1.68
C ALA A 51 8.15 -3.52 0.59
N PHE A 52 8.65 -3.08 -0.56
CA PHE A 52 9.04 -3.94 -1.67
C PHE A 52 10.11 -4.96 -1.27
N LYS A 53 11.12 -4.55 -0.51
CA LYS A 53 12.15 -5.47 0.02
C LYS A 53 11.56 -6.50 0.99
N LYS A 54 10.61 -6.11 1.84
CA LYS A 54 9.94 -7.02 2.78
C LYS A 54 9.07 -8.02 2.02
N GLU A 55 8.31 -7.58 1.03
CA GLU A 55 7.52 -8.44 0.13
C GLU A 55 8.39 -9.48 -0.59
N GLN A 56 9.52 -9.06 -1.18
CA GLN A 56 10.45 -10.00 -1.81
C GLN A 56 10.98 -11.07 -0.84
N ARG A 57 11.27 -10.72 0.41
CA ARG A 57 11.74 -11.68 1.42
C ARG A 57 10.65 -12.70 1.76
N THR A 58 9.41 -12.24 1.92
CA THR A 58 8.25 -13.12 2.13
C THR A 58 8.07 -14.04 0.93
N ASP A 59 8.16 -13.51 -0.30
CA ASP A 59 7.94 -14.30 -1.52
C ASP A 59 8.97 -15.42 -1.70
N ARG A 60 10.25 -15.15 -1.40
CA ARG A 60 11.33 -16.16 -1.41
C ARG A 60 11.07 -17.35 -0.50
N THR A 61 10.36 -17.15 0.61
CA THR A 61 10.05 -18.23 1.56
C THR A 61 8.64 -18.80 1.38
N ARG A 62 7.83 -18.20 0.52
CA ARG A 62 6.41 -18.50 0.31
C ARG A 62 6.16 -19.98 0.01
N ARG A 63 6.87 -20.53 -0.98
CA ARG A 63 6.73 -21.94 -1.38
C ARG A 63 7.06 -22.90 -0.23
N ARG A 64 8.10 -22.61 0.54
CA ARG A 64 8.49 -23.46 1.69
C ARG A 64 7.41 -23.40 2.79
N ASN A 65 6.91 -22.22 3.10
CA ASN A 65 5.97 -22.02 4.20
C ASN A 65 4.60 -22.63 3.91
N ILE A 66 4.08 -22.48 2.68
CA ILE A 66 2.81 -23.13 2.30
C ILE A 66 2.95 -24.66 2.30
N MET A 67 4.08 -25.20 1.86
CA MET A 67 4.31 -26.65 1.87
C MET A 67 4.30 -27.23 3.29
N LYS A 68 4.79 -26.50 4.30
CA LYS A 68 4.71 -26.94 5.70
C LYS A 68 3.27 -27.10 6.19
N ILE A 69 2.39 -26.19 5.79
CA ILE A 69 0.96 -26.24 6.14
C ILE A 69 0.30 -27.41 5.41
N LEU A 70 0.56 -27.53 4.10
CA LEU A 70 -0.07 -28.57 3.26
C LEU A 70 0.42 -29.99 3.58
N ALA A 71 1.65 -30.14 4.05
CA ALA A 71 2.22 -31.44 4.41
C ALA A 71 1.83 -31.90 5.83
N ASN A 72 1.19 -31.05 6.64
CA ASN A 72 0.78 -31.41 7.99
C ASN A 72 -0.40 -32.41 7.93
N PRO A 73 -0.33 -33.56 8.61
CA PRO A 73 -1.43 -34.55 8.61
C PRO A 73 -2.75 -33.98 9.14
N ASN A 74 -2.70 -33.00 10.04
CA ASN A 74 -3.88 -32.29 10.54
C ASN A 74 -3.80 -30.81 10.14
N PHE A 75 -4.92 -30.23 9.73
CA PHE A 75 -4.95 -28.82 9.38
C PHE A 75 -4.76 -27.95 10.63
N ASP A 76 -3.65 -27.22 10.68
CA ASP A 76 -3.39 -26.20 11.69
C ASP A 76 -3.87 -24.83 11.20
N GLN A 77 -5.03 -24.41 11.71
CA GLN A 77 -5.64 -23.13 11.36
C GLN A 77 -4.79 -21.93 11.78
N ASN A 78 -4.01 -22.02 12.87
CA ASN A 78 -3.16 -20.93 13.33
C ASN A 78 -1.99 -20.73 12.37
N SER A 79 -1.30 -21.81 12.00
CA SER A 79 -0.25 -21.77 10.98
C SER A 79 -0.73 -21.22 9.63
N ALA A 80 -1.96 -21.58 9.23
CA ALA A 80 -2.57 -21.04 8.02
C ALA A 80 -2.85 -19.54 8.12
N ARG A 81 -3.35 -19.08 9.28
CA ARG A 81 -3.57 -17.65 9.55
C ARG A 81 -2.27 -16.86 9.49
N ASP A 82 -1.22 -17.33 10.16
CA ASP A 82 0.09 -16.67 10.18
C ASP A 82 0.69 -16.54 8.78
N TYR A 83 0.56 -17.58 7.95
CA TYR A 83 1.01 -17.55 6.56
C TYR A 83 0.26 -16.51 5.72
N VAL A 84 -1.07 -16.44 5.88
CA VAL A 84 -1.90 -15.45 5.17
C VAL A 84 -1.58 -14.04 5.67
N GLU A 85 -1.44 -13.84 6.97
CA GLU A 85 -1.10 -12.54 7.55
C GLU A 85 0.26 -12.03 7.08
N ALA A 86 1.30 -12.88 7.13
CA ALA A 86 2.63 -12.54 6.66
C ALA A 86 2.66 -12.12 5.17
N ARG A 87 1.74 -12.64 4.36
CA ARG A 87 1.58 -12.25 2.94
C ARG A 87 1.09 -10.82 2.78
N TYR A 88 0.21 -10.34 3.66
CA TYR A 88 -0.43 -9.02 3.52
C TYR A 88 0.20 -7.95 4.41
N LEU A 89 0.85 -8.31 5.51
CA LEU A 89 1.40 -7.38 6.50
C LEU A 89 2.24 -6.26 5.88
N SER A 90 3.14 -6.60 4.95
CA SER A 90 3.98 -5.59 4.29
C SER A 90 3.21 -4.57 3.46
N ARG A 91 2.11 -4.99 2.83
CA ARG A 91 1.26 -4.10 2.02
C ARG A 91 0.34 -3.26 2.91
N MET A 92 -0.15 -3.84 4.01
CA MET A 92 -0.94 -3.11 5.02
C MET A 92 -0.10 -2.01 5.68
N ASP A 93 1.11 -2.34 6.13
CA ASP A 93 2.06 -1.36 6.70
C ASP A 93 2.29 -0.21 5.71
N PHE A 94 2.53 -0.53 4.44
CA PHE A 94 2.77 0.46 3.41
C PHE A 94 1.54 1.34 3.14
N ALA A 95 0.33 0.76 3.10
CA ALA A 95 -0.90 1.54 2.93
C ALA A 95 -1.10 2.58 4.06
N VAL A 96 -0.69 2.26 5.29
CA VAL A 96 -0.69 3.22 6.41
C VAL A 96 0.35 4.33 6.19
N ASP A 97 1.54 3.99 5.68
CA ASP A 97 2.55 4.98 5.32
C ASP A 97 2.05 5.92 4.21
N GLU A 98 1.36 5.38 3.19
CA GLU A 98 0.75 6.17 2.12
C GLU A 98 -0.30 7.14 2.65
N LEU A 99 -1.24 6.67 3.50
CA LEU A 99 -2.25 7.51 4.11
C LEU A 99 -1.64 8.61 4.99
N THR A 100 -0.58 8.28 5.73
CA THR A 100 0.17 9.24 6.54
C THR A 100 0.76 10.36 5.67
N MET A 101 1.25 10.02 4.48
CA MET A 101 1.79 11.01 3.54
C MET A 101 0.70 11.85 2.89
N GLN A 102 -0.44 11.25 2.52
CA GLN A 102 -1.61 11.98 2.05
C GLN A 102 -2.06 13.02 3.09
N HIS A 103 -2.15 12.63 4.37
CA HIS A 103 -2.47 13.54 5.47
C HIS A 103 -1.47 14.70 5.55
N ARG A 104 -0.16 14.42 5.49
CA ARG A 104 0.88 15.46 5.49
C ARG A 104 0.74 16.42 4.31
N ILE A 105 0.43 15.91 3.12
CA ILE A 105 0.20 16.74 1.93
C ILE A 105 -1.03 17.62 2.15
N TYR A 106 -2.15 17.06 2.60
CA TYR A 106 -3.37 17.82 2.84
C TYR A 106 -3.13 19.01 3.78
N HIS A 107 -2.38 18.81 4.86
CA HIS A 107 -2.06 19.86 5.83
C HIS A 107 -1.01 20.86 5.34
N LEU A 108 -0.18 20.50 4.36
CA LEU A 108 0.75 21.42 3.70
C LEU A 108 0.04 22.46 2.83
N LEU A 109 -1.12 22.09 2.28
CA LEU A 109 -1.89 22.88 1.33
C LEU A 109 -2.82 23.87 2.04
N ASN A 110 -3.04 25.02 1.40
CA ASN A 110 -4.07 25.97 1.80
C ASN A 110 -5.46 25.50 1.32
N PRO A 111 -6.58 26.13 1.77
CA PRO A 111 -7.93 25.67 1.43
C PRO A 111 -8.21 25.54 -0.08
N ASN A 112 -7.77 26.50 -0.89
CA ASN A 112 -7.96 26.45 -2.35
C ASN A 112 -7.15 25.32 -3.00
N GLN A 113 -5.90 25.16 -2.57
CA GLN A 113 -5.04 24.08 -3.04
C GLN A 113 -5.59 22.70 -2.66
N ARG A 114 -6.16 22.54 -1.46
CA ARG A 114 -6.78 21.28 -1.03
C ARG A 114 -7.90 20.85 -1.96
N GLN A 115 -8.77 21.77 -2.36
CA GLN A 115 -9.87 21.47 -3.30
C GLN A 115 -9.34 20.97 -4.64
N ILE A 116 -8.33 21.64 -5.20
CA ILE A 116 -7.69 21.20 -6.45
C ILE A 116 -7.05 19.82 -6.25
N TRP A 117 -6.33 19.62 -5.14
CA TRP A 117 -5.65 18.36 -4.84
C TRP A 117 -6.62 17.20 -4.69
N LEU A 118 -7.72 17.38 -3.95
CA LEU A 118 -8.77 16.37 -3.81
C LEU A 118 -9.36 15.98 -5.17
N ASN A 119 -9.62 16.94 -6.06
CA ASN A 119 -10.23 16.64 -7.37
C ASN A 119 -9.27 16.00 -8.39
N THR A 120 -7.97 16.15 -8.19
CA THR A 120 -6.95 15.78 -9.20
C THR A 120 -6.04 14.63 -8.76
N CYS A 121 -5.86 14.44 -7.45
CA CYS A 121 -4.88 13.50 -6.89
C CYS A 121 -5.50 12.34 -6.10
N LEU A 122 -6.74 12.51 -5.61
CA LEU A 122 -7.45 11.53 -4.79
C LEU A 122 -8.72 11.14 -5.57
N ARG A 123 -8.76 9.95 -6.17
CA ARG A 123 -9.91 9.48 -6.97
C ARG A 123 -10.26 8.05 -6.62
#